data_AF-P53176-F1
#
_entry.id   AF-P53176-F1
#
_cell.length_a   1.000
_cell.length_b   1.000
_cell.length_c   1.000
_cell.angle_alpha   90.00
_cell.angle_beta   90.00
_cell.angle_gamma   90.00
#
_symmetry.space_group_name_H-M   'P 1'
#
loop_
_entity.id
_entity.type
_entity.pdbx_description
1 polymer ?
#
loop_
_entity_poly.entity_id
_entity_poly.type
_entity_poly.pdbx_seq_one_letter_code
_entity_poly.pdbx_strand_id
1 'polypeptide(L)'
;MQTPLESTDVKLDTLNEPSAHLIEKNVALPKDIFRSYLSYWIYEIARYTPVMILSLVIGVLVLLIIFFNDNEACVFNSAYYAYLSLVVLLIILGDGNPKLVSRRNFRTELLVDVITRKPAVEGKEWRIITYNMNQYLFNHGQWHTPYYFYSDEDCYRYFLRLVEGVTPKKQTATSIGNSPVTAKPEDAIESASPSSRLNYRNFLLKAAEIERQAQENYWRRRHPNIDALLKKTE
;
A
#
# COMPACT_ATOMS: atom_id res chain seq x y z
N MET A 1 50.59 45.82 -7.49
CA MET A 1 50.93 44.41 -7.15
C MET A 1 49.68 43.73 -6.65
N GLN A 2 49.51 42.49 -7.07
CA GLN A 2 48.29 41.69 -7.14
C GLN A 2 47.63 41.33 -5.80
N THR A 3 46.31 41.16 -5.91
CA THR A 3 45.30 40.46 -5.09
C THR A 3 45.62 38.95 -4.88
N PRO A 4 44.71 38.09 -4.34
CA PRO A 4 44.16 37.97 -2.97
C PRO A 4 43.99 36.48 -2.53
N LEU A 5 43.29 36.25 -1.40
CA LEU A 5 42.38 35.12 -1.08
C LEU A 5 42.91 33.66 -1.07
N GLU A 6 42.89 33.01 0.11
CA GLU A 6 42.89 31.56 0.26
C GLU A 6 41.61 31.13 1.01
N SER A 7 40.89 30.19 0.38
CA SER A 7 39.60 29.62 0.77
C SER A 7 39.77 28.44 1.74
N THR A 8 38.75 28.18 2.55
CA THR A 8 38.60 26.88 3.25
C THR A 8 37.14 26.45 3.19
N ASP A 9 36.77 25.89 2.03
CA ASP A 9 35.61 25.01 1.85
C ASP A 9 36.04 23.57 2.14
N VAL A 10 35.59 22.93 3.23
CA VAL A 10 35.36 21.46 3.35
C VAL A 10 34.54 21.19 4.62
N LYS A 11 33.22 21.00 4.47
CA LYS A 11 32.42 20.21 5.44
C LYS A 11 31.17 19.65 4.76
N LEU A 12 31.39 18.72 3.83
CA LEU A 12 30.38 17.79 3.30
C LEU A 12 30.98 16.38 3.38
N ASP A 13 30.11 15.38 3.54
CA ASP A 13 30.38 13.93 3.51
C ASP A 13 30.93 13.28 4.78
N THR A 14 30.02 12.74 5.62
CA THR A 14 30.01 11.33 6.10
C THR A 14 29.01 11.16 7.24
N LEU A 15 27.73 11.00 6.88
CA LEU A 15 26.76 10.36 7.78
C LEU A 15 25.99 9.30 6.96
N ASN A 16 26.76 8.40 6.33
CA ASN A 16 26.23 7.16 5.80
C ASN A 16 25.96 6.23 6.98
N GLU A 17 24.67 6.04 7.19
CA GLU A 17 23.98 5.37 8.27
C GLU A 17 24.29 3.87 8.36
N PRO A 18 25.01 3.39 9.40
CA PRO A 18 25.29 1.96 9.62
C PRO A 18 24.03 1.15 9.98
N SER A 19 22.96 1.81 10.43
CA SER A 19 21.69 1.18 10.81
C SER A 19 20.88 0.70 9.61
N ALA A 20 20.95 1.36 8.46
CA ALA A 20 20.13 1.03 7.31
C ALA A 20 20.41 -0.38 6.77
N HIS A 21 21.69 -0.76 6.66
CA HIS A 21 22.11 -2.10 6.17
C HIS A 21 21.69 -3.23 7.13
N LEU A 22 21.75 -3.01 8.45
CA LEU A 22 21.39 -4.04 9.44
C LEU A 22 19.86 -4.23 9.55
N ILE A 23 19.09 -3.16 9.32
CA ILE A 23 17.63 -3.25 9.20
C ILE A 23 17.27 -4.00 7.92
N GLU A 24 17.94 -3.69 6.79
CA GLU A 24 17.68 -4.31 5.49
C GLU A 24 17.80 -5.85 5.52
N LYS A 25 18.78 -6.40 6.25
CA LYS A 25 18.99 -7.85 6.33
C LYS A 25 17.95 -8.57 7.20
N ASN A 26 17.34 -7.87 8.16
CA ASN A 26 16.43 -8.45 9.14
C ASN A 26 14.94 -8.25 8.80
N VAL A 27 14.65 -7.51 7.74
CA VAL A 27 13.26 -7.25 7.29
C VAL A 27 12.78 -8.42 6.43
N ALA A 28 12.11 -9.38 7.05
CA ALA A 28 11.42 -10.47 6.35
C ALA A 28 10.02 -10.01 5.90
N LEU A 29 9.76 -10.10 4.59
CA LEU A 29 8.43 -9.89 4.03
C LEU A 29 7.63 -11.20 3.98
N PRO A 30 6.30 -11.17 3.81
CA PRO A 30 5.51 -12.40 3.68
C PRO A 30 6.02 -13.32 2.56
N LYS A 31 6.48 -12.77 1.43
CA LYS A 31 7.13 -13.50 0.34
C LYS A 31 8.35 -14.33 0.76
N ASP A 32 9.07 -13.91 1.81
CA ASP A 32 10.23 -14.62 2.36
C ASP A 32 9.84 -15.67 3.42
N ILE A 33 8.69 -15.50 4.06
CA ILE A 33 8.21 -16.32 5.18
C ILE A 33 7.37 -17.49 4.66
N PHE A 34 6.49 -17.24 3.69
CA PHE A 34 5.57 -18.23 3.16
C PHE A 34 6.17 -18.96 1.96
N ARG A 35 6.04 -20.29 1.95
CA ARG A 35 6.52 -21.14 0.83
C ARG A 35 5.85 -20.81 -0.50
N SER A 36 4.62 -20.31 -0.47
CA SER A 36 3.85 -19.93 -1.65
C SER A 36 2.81 -18.86 -1.32
N TYR A 37 2.36 -18.15 -2.36
CA TYR A 37 1.27 -17.18 -2.23
C TYR A 37 -0.03 -17.83 -1.71
N LEU A 38 -0.30 -19.08 -2.09
CA LEU A 38 -1.45 -19.83 -1.56
C LEU A 38 -1.33 -20.08 -0.06
N SER A 39 -0.13 -20.43 0.43
CA SER A 39 0.11 -20.63 1.87
C SER A 39 -0.09 -19.33 2.65
N TYR A 40 0.35 -18.20 2.10
CA TYR A 40 0.09 -16.87 2.65
C TYR A 40 -1.41 -16.56 2.69
N TRP A 41 -2.11 -16.77 1.57
CA TRP A 41 -3.53 -16.46 1.44
C TRP A 41 -4.40 -17.30 2.39
N ILE A 42 -4.11 -18.60 2.52
CA ILE A 42 -4.77 -19.48 3.49
C ILE A 42 -4.54 -18.99 4.93
N TYR A 43 -3.32 -18.58 5.25
CA TYR A 43 -2.98 -18.06 6.57
C TYR A 43 -3.76 -16.79 6.91
N GLU A 44 -3.85 -15.83 5.98
CA GLU A 44 -4.61 -14.60 6.15
C GLU A 44 -6.10 -14.88 6.34
N ILE A 45 -6.68 -15.77 5.52
CA ILE A 45 -8.09 -16.13 5.61
C ILE A 45 -8.43 -16.82 6.92
N ALA A 46 -7.58 -17.74 7.38
CA ALA A 46 -7.80 -18.44 8.64
C ALA A 46 -7.83 -17.48 9.85
N ARG A 47 -7.14 -16.34 9.75
CA ARG A 47 -7.13 -15.30 10.78
C ARG A 47 -8.22 -14.24 10.60
N TYR A 48 -8.95 -14.28 9.49
CA TYR A 48 -10.05 -13.36 9.28
C TYR A 48 -11.30 -13.82 10.04
N THR A 49 -11.60 -13.14 11.15
CA THR A 49 -12.69 -13.48 12.08
C THR A 49 -14.02 -13.88 11.43
N PRO A 50 -14.58 -13.13 10.45
CA PRO A 50 -15.86 -13.52 9.84
C PRO A 50 -15.75 -14.82 9.05
N VAL A 51 -14.62 -15.11 8.40
CA VAL A 51 -14.42 -16.39 7.69
C VAL A 51 -14.34 -17.54 8.68
N MET A 52 -13.63 -17.35 9.80
CA MET A 52 -13.55 -18.36 10.87
C MET A 52 -14.93 -18.66 11.45
N ILE A 53 -15.72 -17.62 11.77
CA ILE A 53 -17.08 -17.77 12.30
C ILE A 53 -17.98 -18.48 11.28
N LEU A 54 -17.97 -18.05 10.02
CA LEU A 54 -18.81 -18.66 8.98
C LEU A 54 -18.43 -20.12 8.73
N SER A 55 -17.14 -20.45 8.75
CA SER A 55 -16.66 -21.81 8.61
C SER A 55 -17.13 -22.69 9.78
N LEU A 56 -17.13 -22.16 11.01
CA LEU A 56 -17.69 -22.84 12.18
C LEU A 56 -19.21 -23.04 12.06
N VAL A 57 -19.95 -22.01 11.62
CA VAL A 57 -21.40 -22.09 11.39
C VAL A 57 -21.73 -23.17 10.35
N ILE A 58 -21.00 -23.20 9.22
CA ILE A 58 -21.15 -24.23 8.19
C ILE A 58 -20.88 -25.62 8.78
N GLY A 59 -19.80 -25.77 9.57
CA GLY A 59 -19.48 -27.04 10.24
C GLY A 59 -20.59 -27.52 11.17
N VAL A 60 -21.15 -26.64 12.00
CA VAL A 60 -22.27 -26.96 12.89
C VAL A 60 -23.52 -27.35 12.10
N LEU A 61 -23.84 -26.63 11.02
CA LEU A 61 -25.00 -26.94 10.17
C LEU A 61 -24.84 -28.30 9.47
N VAL A 62 -23.64 -28.64 9.01
CA VAL A 62 -23.34 -29.97 8.43
C VAL A 62 -23.50 -31.07 9.48
N LEU A 63 -23.03 -30.84 10.71
CA LEU A 63 -23.24 -31.79 11.81
C LEU A 63 -24.73 -31.98 12.13
N LEU A 64 -25.53 -30.90 12.13
CA LEU A 64 -26.98 -31.00 12.33
C LEU A 64 -27.66 -31.85 11.24
N ILE A 65 -27.24 -31.70 9.98
CA ILE A 65 -27.74 -32.54 8.88
C ILE A 65 -27.42 -34.02 9.12
N ILE A 66 -26.19 -34.33 9.55
CA ILE A 66 -25.75 -35.71 9.80
C ILE A 66 -26.50 -36.31 11.00
N PHE A 67 -26.65 -35.57 12.10
CA PHE A 67 -27.26 -36.07 13.34
C PHE A 67 -28.79 -36.16 13.27
N PHE A 68 -29.45 -35.25 12.55
CA PHE A 68 -30.92 -35.18 12.46
C PHE A 68 -31.43 -35.60 11.08
N ASN A 69 -30.74 -36.51 10.41
CA ASN A 69 -31.05 -36.93 9.05
C ASN A 69 -32.48 -37.51 8.90
N ASP A 70 -33.07 -38.05 9.97
CA ASP A 70 -34.44 -38.57 9.97
C ASP A 70 -35.52 -37.47 10.00
N ASN A 71 -35.14 -36.22 10.32
CA ASN A 71 -36.05 -35.09 10.41
C ASN A 71 -35.91 -34.20 9.16
N GLU A 72 -36.72 -34.48 8.14
CA GLU A 72 -36.76 -33.76 6.85
C GLU A 72 -36.79 -32.23 7.02
N ALA A 73 -37.58 -31.71 7.96
CA ALA A 73 -37.66 -30.28 8.20
C ALA A 73 -36.34 -29.71 8.76
N CYS A 74 -35.65 -30.45 9.64
CA CYS A 74 -34.36 -30.04 10.18
C CYS A 74 -33.27 -30.08 9.10
N VAL A 75 -33.25 -31.13 8.27
CA VAL A 75 -32.31 -31.28 7.15
C VAL A 75 -32.50 -30.14 6.15
N PHE A 76 -33.73 -29.86 5.73
CA PHE A 76 -34.03 -28.79 4.77
C PHE A 76 -33.59 -27.41 5.29
N ASN A 77 -33.95 -27.07 6.54
CA ASN A 77 -33.54 -25.79 7.13
C ASN A 77 -32.02 -25.69 7.27
N SER A 78 -31.36 -26.75 7.75
CA SER A 78 -29.90 -26.75 7.93
C SER A 78 -29.17 -26.64 6.59
N ALA A 79 -29.62 -27.34 5.55
CA ALA A 79 -29.06 -27.25 4.21
C ALA A 79 -29.24 -25.85 3.60
N TYR A 80 -30.41 -25.24 3.78
CA TYR A 80 -30.67 -23.87 3.34
C TYR A 80 -29.72 -22.86 4.01
N TYR A 81 -29.57 -22.90 5.34
CA TYR A 81 -28.64 -22.02 6.04
C TYR A 81 -27.17 -22.29 5.71
N ALA A 82 -26.80 -23.55 5.45
CA ALA A 82 -25.44 -23.91 5.04
C ALA A 82 -25.12 -23.32 3.67
N TYR A 83 -26.07 -23.41 2.72
CA TYR A 83 -25.95 -22.80 1.41
C TYR A 83 -25.83 -21.27 1.50
N LEU A 84 -26.69 -20.61 2.29
CA LEU A 84 -26.58 -19.15 2.50
C LEU A 84 -25.23 -18.77 3.11
N SER A 85 -24.78 -19.50 4.13
CA SER A 85 -23.48 -19.25 4.78
C SER A 85 -22.32 -19.44 3.82
N LEU A 86 -22.38 -20.46 2.94
CA LEU A 86 -21.40 -20.68 1.89
C LEU A 86 -21.40 -19.54 0.86
N VAL A 87 -22.57 -19.07 0.43
CA VAL A 87 -22.68 -17.92 -0.49
C VAL A 87 -22.07 -16.66 0.15
N VAL A 88 -22.39 -16.37 1.42
CA VAL A 88 -21.79 -15.25 2.16
C VAL A 88 -20.27 -15.40 2.26
N LEU A 89 -19.77 -16.62 2.56
CA LEU A 89 -18.34 -16.90 2.61
C LEU A 89 -17.66 -16.64 1.25
N LEU A 90 -18.27 -17.09 0.15
CA LEU A 90 -17.77 -16.86 -1.20
C LEU A 90 -17.79 -15.38 -1.58
N ILE A 91 -18.80 -14.62 -1.16
CA ILE A 91 -18.85 -13.16 -1.33
C ILE A 91 -17.69 -12.51 -0.57
N ILE A 92 -17.45 -12.90 0.68
CA ILE A 92 -16.36 -12.34 1.50
C ILE A 92 -14.99 -12.66 0.89
N LEU A 93 -14.78 -13.90 0.46
CA LEU A 93 -13.54 -14.33 -0.20
C LEU A 93 -13.35 -13.65 -1.56
N GLY A 94 -14.45 -13.45 -2.30
CA GLY A 94 -14.46 -12.81 -3.62
C GLY A 94 -14.34 -11.29 -3.58
N ASP A 95 -14.70 -10.65 -2.47
CA ASP A 95 -14.62 -9.19 -2.32
C ASP A 95 -13.17 -8.71 -2.55
N GLY A 96 -12.15 -9.54 -2.27
CA GLY A 96 -10.74 -9.35 -2.65
C GLY A 96 -10.09 -8.04 -2.17
N ASN A 97 -10.91 -7.17 -1.59
CA ASN A 97 -10.64 -5.87 -1.08
C ASN A 97 -10.92 -6.03 0.40
N PRO A 98 -9.86 -6.18 1.19
CA PRO A 98 -10.04 -6.09 2.61
C PRO A 98 -10.53 -4.66 2.92
N LYS A 99 -11.84 -4.57 3.12
CA LYS A 99 -12.56 -3.33 3.15
C LYS A 99 -12.09 -2.50 4.34
N LEU A 100 -11.53 -1.34 3.98
CA LEU A 100 -11.41 -0.13 4.80
C LEU A 100 -10.39 -0.16 5.95
N VAL A 101 -9.12 -0.46 5.63
CA VAL A 101 -8.04 0.31 6.26
C VAL A 101 -8.39 1.80 6.14
N SER A 102 -8.32 2.58 7.23
CA SER A 102 -8.54 4.03 7.21
C SER A 102 -7.62 4.68 6.16
N ARG A 103 -8.16 4.84 4.95
CA ARG A 103 -7.37 5.05 3.73
C ARG A 103 -6.47 6.25 3.86
N ARG A 104 -6.92 7.30 4.55
CA ARG A 104 -6.19 8.58 4.61
C ARG A 104 -4.93 8.49 5.46
N ASN A 105 -4.99 7.96 6.67
CA ASN A 105 -3.83 7.94 7.57
C ASN A 105 -2.75 7.01 7.02
N PHE A 106 -3.14 5.80 6.60
CA PHE A 106 -2.23 4.85 5.95
C PHE A 106 -1.60 5.42 4.68
N ARG A 107 -2.39 6.03 3.79
CA ARG A 107 -1.83 6.66 2.57
C ARG A 107 -0.90 7.81 2.91
N THR A 108 -1.22 8.61 3.93
CA THR A 108 -0.34 9.71 4.36
C THR A 108 0.99 9.16 4.86
N GLU A 109 0.96 8.12 5.68
CA GLU A 109 2.16 7.47 6.20
C GLU A 109 3.02 6.88 5.08
N LEU A 110 2.40 6.17 4.14
CA LEU A 110 3.09 5.66 2.94
C LEU A 110 3.77 6.78 2.16
N LEU A 111 3.07 7.89 1.93
CA LEU A 111 3.63 9.03 1.20
C LEU A 111 4.79 9.67 1.96
N VAL A 112 4.70 9.82 3.28
CA VAL A 112 5.77 10.37 4.11
C VAL A 112 7.00 9.46 4.09
N ASP A 113 6.83 8.14 4.17
CA ASP A 113 7.95 7.19 4.14
C ASP A 113 8.63 7.19 2.76
N VAL A 114 7.86 7.23 1.66
CA VAL A 114 8.37 7.38 0.29
C VAL A 114 9.15 8.70 0.12
N ILE A 115 8.61 9.82 0.62
CA ILE A 115 9.27 11.13 0.52
C ILE A 115 10.59 11.15 1.30
N THR A 116 10.60 10.52 2.47
CA THR A 116 11.76 10.48 3.37
C THR A 116 12.87 9.61 2.80
N ARG A 117 12.53 8.43 2.29
CA ARG A 117 13.52 7.45 1.81
C ARG A 117 13.96 7.66 0.36
N LYS A 118 13.13 8.33 -0.45
CA LYS A 118 13.36 8.54 -1.90
C LYS A 118 13.77 7.24 -2.61
N PRO A 119 12.88 6.23 -2.62
CA PRO A 119 13.20 4.92 -3.17
C PRO A 119 13.53 5.00 -4.67
N ALA A 120 14.47 4.16 -5.12
CA ALA A 120 14.63 3.89 -6.54
C ALA A 120 13.53 2.92 -7.04
N VAL A 121 13.26 2.89 -8.34
CA VAL A 121 12.20 2.04 -8.95
C VAL A 121 12.34 0.57 -8.58
N GLU A 122 13.56 0.03 -8.60
CA GLU A 122 13.90 -1.33 -8.16
C GLU A 122 14.80 -1.28 -6.91
N GLY A 123 14.57 -0.27 -6.07
CA GLY A 123 15.34 0.00 -4.88
C GLY A 123 15.01 -0.95 -3.73
N LYS A 124 16.03 -1.33 -2.97
CA LYS A 124 15.92 -2.09 -1.71
C LYS A 124 15.06 -1.37 -0.66
N GLU A 125 14.89 -0.06 -0.84
CA GLU A 125 14.07 0.83 -0.04
C GLU A 125 12.60 0.42 -0.04
N TRP A 126 12.07 -0.12 -1.15
CA TRP A 126 10.70 -0.62 -1.21
C TRP A 126 10.44 -1.76 -0.23
N ARG A 127 11.45 -2.61 0.02
CA ARG A 127 11.36 -3.67 1.03
C ARG A 127 11.14 -3.10 2.43
N ILE A 128 11.88 -2.05 2.78
CA ILE A 128 11.78 -1.39 4.08
C ILE A 128 10.45 -0.67 4.21
N ILE A 129 10.02 0.06 3.18
CA ILE A 129 8.71 0.75 3.16
C ILE A 129 7.58 -0.26 3.34
N THR A 130 7.63 -1.38 2.62
CA THR A 130 6.60 -2.43 2.69
C THR A 130 6.49 -3.01 4.08
N TYR A 131 7.62 -3.29 4.72
CA TYR A 131 7.63 -3.76 6.10
C TYR A 131 7.06 -2.73 7.06
N ASN A 132 7.49 -1.47 6.98
CA ASN A 132 6.96 -0.39 7.82
C ASN A 132 5.44 -0.24 7.65
N MET A 133 4.95 -0.32 6.42
CA MET A 133 3.51 -0.23 6.12
C MET A 133 2.73 -1.41 6.70
N ASN A 134 3.25 -2.62 6.57
CA ASN A 134 2.63 -3.80 7.15
C ASN A 134 2.58 -3.73 8.69
N GLN A 135 3.67 -3.30 9.33
CA GLN A 135 3.72 -3.07 10.77
C GLN A 135 2.78 -1.96 11.20
N TYR A 136 2.73 -0.85 10.46
CA TYR A 136 1.83 0.26 10.73
C TYR A 136 0.37 -0.22 10.75
N LEU A 137 -0.05 -0.97 9.75
CA LEU A 137 -1.41 -1.49 9.65
C LEU A 137 -1.77 -2.43 10.80
N PHE A 138 -0.86 -3.34 11.15
CA PHE A 138 -1.04 -4.26 12.25
C PHE A 138 -1.13 -3.55 13.60
N ASN A 139 -0.18 -2.66 13.89
CA ASN A 139 -0.10 -1.94 15.16
C ASN A 139 -1.28 -0.99 15.39
N HIS A 140 -1.88 -0.46 14.33
CA HIS A 140 -3.07 0.39 14.40
C HIS A 140 -4.38 -0.40 14.33
N GLY A 141 -4.35 -1.74 14.35
CA GLY A 141 -5.53 -2.60 14.26
C GLY A 141 -6.29 -2.48 12.94
N GLN A 142 -5.66 -1.93 11.90
CA GLN A 142 -6.22 -1.78 10.56
C GLN A 142 -6.05 -3.05 9.72
N TRP A 143 -5.18 -3.96 10.16
CA TRP A 143 -5.02 -5.30 9.61
C TRP A 143 -4.86 -6.35 10.71
N HIS A 144 -5.28 -7.59 10.45
CA HIS A 144 -5.28 -8.66 11.45
C HIS A 144 -3.90 -9.32 11.65
N THR A 145 -2.99 -9.10 10.71
CA THR A 145 -1.64 -9.69 10.70
C THR A 145 -0.60 -8.61 10.34
N PRO A 146 0.70 -8.89 10.46
CA PRO A 146 1.74 -7.99 9.95
C PRO A 146 2.09 -8.28 8.48
N TYR A 147 1.15 -8.79 7.67
CA TYR A 147 1.46 -9.34 6.34
C TYR A 147 0.62 -8.76 5.19
N TYR A 148 0.02 -7.57 5.36
CA TYR A 148 -0.89 -6.97 4.38
C TYR A 148 -0.39 -6.98 2.92
N PHE A 149 0.78 -6.41 2.66
CA PHE A 149 1.46 -6.54 1.38
C PHE A 149 2.32 -7.79 1.39
N TYR A 150 2.09 -8.68 0.43
CA TYR A 150 2.84 -9.91 0.32
C TYR A 150 4.28 -9.67 -0.11
N SER A 151 4.49 -8.73 -1.04
CA SER A 151 5.82 -8.33 -1.50
C SER A 151 6.01 -6.81 -1.61
N ASP A 152 7.25 -6.40 -1.79
CA ASP A 152 7.64 -5.03 -2.09
C ASP A 152 7.05 -4.52 -3.41
N GLU A 153 6.91 -5.39 -4.40
CA GLU A 153 6.24 -5.05 -5.65
C GLU A 153 4.73 -4.77 -5.45
N ASP A 154 4.08 -5.38 -4.45
CA ASP A 154 2.67 -5.08 -4.14
C ASP A 154 2.50 -3.68 -3.57
N CYS A 155 3.36 -3.31 -2.61
CA CYS A 155 3.37 -1.98 -2.01
C CYS A 155 3.69 -0.92 -3.06
N TYR A 156 4.67 -1.17 -3.92
CA TYR A 156 5.01 -0.26 -5.01
C TYR A 156 3.85 -0.08 -6.00
N ARG A 157 3.20 -1.17 -6.44
CA ARG A 157 2.02 -1.08 -7.31
C ARG A 157 0.87 -0.32 -6.66
N TYR A 158 0.66 -0.48 -5.36
CA TYR A 158 -0.33 0.31 -4.62
C TYR A 158 0.02 1.79 -4.64
N PHE A 159 1.28 2.13 -4.39
CA PHE A 159 1.77 3.50 -4.46
C PHE A 159 1.59 4.11 -5.86
N LEU A 160 1.92 3.39 -6.93
CA LEU A 160 1.73 3.88 -8.30
C LEU A 160 0.27 4.24 -8.58
N ARG A 161 -0.68 3.39 -8.19
CA ARG A 161 -2.12 3.70 -8.30
C ARG A 161 -2.54 4.91 -7.47
N LEU A 162 -1.81 5.21 -6.39
CA LEU A 162 -2.08 6.34 -5.51
C LEU A 162 -1.61 7.67 -6.14
N VAL A 163 -0.49 7.67 -6.85
CA VAL A 163 0.06 8.86 -7.52
C VAL A 163 -0.37 8.98 -8.98
N GLU A 164 -1.05 7.96 -9.54
CA GLU A 164 -1.57 7.98 -10.90
C GLU A 164 -2.49 9.18 -11.13
N GLY A 165 -2.24 9.93 -12.21
CA GLY A 165 -2.98 11.14 -12.55
C GLY A 165 -2.61 12.40 -11.75
N VAL A 166 -1.66 12.31 -10.81
CA VAL A 166 -1.15 13.49 -10.09
C VAL A 166 -0.18 14.25 -10.99
N THR A 167 -0.68 15.29 -11.66
CA THR A 167 0.17 16.22 -12.43
C THR A 167 0.59 17.41 -11.57
N PRO A 168 1.88 17.81 -11.58
CA PRO A 168 2.30 19.06 -10.99
C PRO A 168 1.72 20.21 -11.82
N LYS A 169 0.51 20.68 -11.47
CA LYS A 169 0.08 22.01 -11.91
C LYS A 169 1.10 22.99 -11.35
N LYS A 170 1.78 23.73 -12.23
CA LYS A 170 2.52 24.96 -11.88
C LYS A 170 1.62 25.75 -10.94
N GLN A 171 1.96 25.77 -9.65
CA GLN A 171 1.29 26.63 -8.68
C GLN A 171 1.75 28.05 -9.00
N THR A 172 1.12 28.67 -9.99
CA THR A 172 1.07 30.12 -10.05
C THR A 172 0.17 30.51 -8.90
N ALA A 173 0.75 31.15 -7.89
CA ALA A 173 -0.01 31.85 -6.87
C ALA A 173 -1.03 32.75 -7.59
N THR A 174 -2.32 32.45 -7.50
CA THR A 174 -3.47 33.38 -7.52
C THR A 174 -4.77 32.59 -7.71
N SER A 175 -5.76 32.97 -6.91
CA SER A 175 -7.20 32.70 -7.06
C SER A 175 -7.76 31.46 -6.38
N ILE A 176 -8.23 31.71 -5.16
CA ILE A 176 -9.42 31.11 -4.56
C ILE A 176 -10.55 31.20 -5.60
N GLY A 177 -10.81 30.11 -6.32
CA GLY A 177 -11.80 30.05 -7.37
C GLY A 177 -12.39 28.66 -7.46
N ASN A 178 -13.60 28.51 -6.98
CA ASN A 178 -14.35 27.25 -6.93
C ASN A 178 -14.52 26.66 -8.34
N SER A 179 -14.04 25.43 -8.56
CA SER A 179 -14.53 24.59 -9.66
C SER A 179 -14.46 23.12 -9.28
N PRO A 180 -15.55 22.36 -9.46
CA PRO A 180 -15.66 20.98 -9.03
C PRO A 180 -14.95 20.09 -10.05
N VAL A 181 -13.85 19.46 -9.65
CA VAL A 181 -13.33 18.30 -10.37
C VAL A 181 -14.03 17.09 -9.80
N THR A 182 -14.84 16.47 -10.65
CA THR A 182 -15.60 15.25 -10.44
C THR A 182 -14.67 14.09 -10.08
N ALA A 183 -14.32 13.99 -8.80
CA ALA A 183 -13.78 12.77 -8.22
C ALA A 183 -14.96 11.95 -7.69
N LYS A 184 -15.08 10.71 -8.17
CA LYS A 184 -16.08 9.72 -7.75
C LYS A 184 -16.20 9.72 -6.21
N PRO A 185 -17.38 9.97 -5.63
CA PRO A 185 -17.55 10.07 -4.20
C PRO A 185 -17.84 8.68 -3.64
N GLU A 186 -16.84 8.03 -3.06
CA GLU A 186 -17.07 6.89 -2.18
C GLU A 186 -16.32 7.10 -0.86
N ASP A 187 -17.11 7.01 0.21
CA ASP A 187 -16.82 6.99 1.63
C ASP A 187 -16.78 8.34 2.39
N ALA A 188 -17.98 8.63 2.91
CA ALA A 188 -18.41 9.55 3.95
C ALA A 188 -17.33 10.24 4.82
N ILE A 189 -17.25 11.55 4.63
CA ILE A 189 -17.39 12.60 5.65
C ILE A 189 -16.95 12.18 7.07
N GLU A 190 -15.64 12.28 7.30
CA GLU A 190 -15.14 12.76 8.58
C GLU A 190 -14.42 14.09 8.31
N SER A 191 -14.79 15.09 9.09
CA SER A 191 -14.48 16.52 9.01
C SER A 191 -12.99 16.87 8.89
N ALA A 192 -12.36 16.57 7.75
CA ALA A 192 -10.99 16.93 7.50
C ALA A 192 -10.86 18.46 7.36
N SER A 193 -10.18 19.08 8.33
CA SER A 193 -9.75 20.47 8.26
C SER A 193 -9.13 20.78 6.89
N PRO A 194 -9.40 21.95 6.29
CA PRO A 194 -8.77 22.35 5.02
C PRO A 194 -7.25 22.16 5.01
N SER A 195 -6.59 22.34 6.17
CA SER A 195 -5.14 22.12 6.35
C SER A 195 -4.70 20.68 6.12
N SER A 196 -5.41 19.68 6.64
CA SER A 196 -5.04 18.27 6.48
C SER A 196 -5.24 17.79 5.04
N ARG A 197 -6.27 18.30 4.36
CA ARG A 197 -6.47 18.08 2.91
C ARG A 197 -5.34 18.70 2.08
N LEU A 198 -4.90 19.91 2.43
CA LEU A 198 -3.79 20.59 1.74
C LEU A 198 -2.47 19.83 1.95
N ASN A 199 -2.19 19.39 3.17
CA ASN A 199 -0.98 18.62 3.48
C ASN A 199 -0.94 17.29 2.72
N TYR A 200 -2.05 16.54 2.70
CA TYR A 200 -2.14 15.28 1.96
C TYR A 200 -1.88 15.47 0.45
N ARG A 201 -2.46 16.52 -0.16
CA ARG A 201 -2.22 16.84 -1.56
C ARG A 201 -0.77 17.22 -1.84
N ASN A 202 -0.14 17.97 -0.94
CA ASN A 202 1.27 18.34 -1.05
C ASN A 202 2.18 17.11 -0.94
N PHE A 203 1.88 16.17 -0.04
CA PHE A 203 2.58 14.89 0.04
C PHE A 203 2.42 14.07 -1.25
N LEU A 204 1.21 13.96 -1.80
CA LEU A 204 0.97 13.29 -3.08
C LEU A 204 1.82 13.89 -4.21
N LEU A 205 1.80 15.22 -4.36
CA LEU A 205 2.59 15.90 -5.40
C LEU A 205 4.09 15.67 -5.21
N LYS A 206 4.58 15.73 -3.97
CA LYS A 206 5.99 15.55 -3.68
C LYS A 206 6.45 14.10 -3.92
N ALA A 207 5.63 13.13 -3.54
CA ALA A 207 5.93 11.71 -3.77
C ALA A 207 5.87 11.36 -5.27
N ALA A 208 4.90 11.90 -6.02
CA ALA A 208 4.82 11.73 -7.47
C ALA A 208 6.04 12.32 -8.20
N GLU A 209 6.53 13.47 -7.74
CA GLU A 209 7.75 14.09 -8.29
C GLU A 209 9.00 13.24 -8.00
N ILE A 210 9.11 12.67 -6.80
CA ILE A 210 10.21 11.75 -6.45
C ILE A 210 10.17 10.50 -7.32
N GLU A 211 8.99 9.93 -7.52
CA GLU A 211 8.79 8.77 -8.41
C GLU A 211 9.19 9.08 -9.85
N ARG A 212 8.76 10.23 -10.39
CA ARG A 212 9.15 10.68 -11.73
C ARG A 212 10.67 10.78 -11.86
N GLN A 213 11.35 11.39 -10.88
CA GLN A 213 12.80 11.48 -10.86
C GLN A 213 13.47 10.09 -10.76
N ALA A 214 12.91 9.18 -9.97
CA ALA A 214 13.40 7.81 -9.85
C ALA A 214 13.29 7.05 -11.18
N GLN A 215 12.18 7.19 -11.90
CA GLN A 215 11.97 6.60 -13.22
C GLN A 215 12.92 7.18 -14.27
N GLU A 216 13.10 8.51 -14.31
CA GLU A 216 14.06 9.15 -15.21
C GLU A 216 15.49 8.63 -14.99
N ASN A 217 15.90 8.53 -13.73
CA ASN A 217 17.20 7.99 -13.36
C ASN A 217 17.35 6.51 -13.72
N TYR A 218 16.30 5.71 -13.51
CA TYR A 218 16.26 4.29 -13.88
C TYR A 218 16.45 4.10 -15.39
N TRP A 219 15.67 4.81 -16.21
CA TRP A 219 15.75 4.70 -17.67
C TRP A 219 17.06 5.24 -18.24
N ARG A 220 17.60 6.34 -17.68
CA ARG A 220 18.90 6.87 -18.10
C ARG A 220 20.05 5.88 -17.84
N ARG A 221 20.00 5.13 -16.73
CA ARG A 221 20.98 4.06 -16.43
C ARG A 221 20.83 2.87 -17.38
N ARG A 222 19.59 2.49 -17.71
CA ARG A 222 19.29 1.36 -18.60
C ARG A 222 19.63 1.67 -20.06
N HIS A 223 19.40 2.91 -20.49
CA HIS A 223 19.63 3.41 -21.84
C HIS A 223 20.41 4.73 -21.80
N PRO A 224 21.75 4.69 -21.70
CA PRO A 224 22.57 5.90 -21.66
C PRO A 224 22.38 6.84 -22.87
N ASN A 225 21.97 6.28 -24.01
CA ASN A 225 21.71 7.02 -25.24
C ASN A 225 20.29 7.61 -25.34
N ILE A 226 19.46 7.51 -24.29
CA ILE A 226 18.04 7.95 -24.34
C ILE A 226 17.92 9.44 -24.66
N ASP A 227 18.82 10.28 -24.12
CA ASP A 227 18.82 11.71 -24.38
C ASP A 227 19.18 12.02 -25.85
N ALA A 228 20.02 11.19 -26.47
CA ALA A 228 20.35 11.30 -27.89
C ALA A 228 19.20 10.80 -28.79
N LEU A 229 18.39 9.84 -28.32
CA LEU A 229 17.19 9.39 -29.02
C LEU A 229 16.09 10.45 -28.94
N LEU A 230 15.84 11.02 -27.76
CA LEU A 230 14.83 12.07 -27.57
C LEU A 230 15.13 13.31 -28.41
N LYS A 231 16.41 13.73 -28.49
CA LYS A 231 16.85 14.84 -29.35
C LYS A 231 16.73 14.58 -30.86
N LYS A 232 16.61 13.33 -31.31
CA LYS A 232 16.38 13.03 -32.74
C LYS A 232 14.89 13.05 -33.12
N THR A 233 14.01 13.10 -32.13
CA THR A 233 12.55 13.12 -32.30
C THR A 233 11.92 14.50 -32.11
N GLU A 234 12.71 15.52 -31.76
CA GLU A 234 12.36 16.95 -31.82
C GLU A 234 12.89 17.58 -33.12
#